data_AF-A0A848DQU7-F1
#
_entry.id   AF-A0A848DQU7-F1
#
_cell.length_a   1.000
_cell.length_b   1.000
_cell.length_c   1.000
_cell.angle_alpha   90.00
_cell.angle_beta   90.00
_cell.angle_gamma   90.00
#
_symmetry.space_group_name_H-M   'P 1'
#
loop_
_entity.id
_entity.type
_entity.pdbx_description
1 polymer ?
#
loop_
_entity_poly.entity_id
_entity_poly.type
_entity_poly.pdbx_seq_one_letter_code
_entity_poly.pdbx_strand_id
1 'polypeptide(L)'
;MNEAPTGPAATRLPRGFRVALDRRVRWFDGDAALLGGAPPRLMHLGPAARALLAGGSPLTVADPTSAALARRLLDAGLAHPAGLVQPGGAHQPGGAHQAGGAQSAGGAQSAGGRPAADAGGAPGGPAPADVTVVIPVKDRVPALTRLLAALPSGLGGLVVVDDGSADAAALARAAQRAGARVLRHERSRGPAAARNAGLAAATTDLVAFLDSDVVPQPGWLEPLLACFVDPAVGLAAPRIVALPPVRGWIARYEAVRSSLDLGPDPALVVPRSRVAYVPSAAMLVRRRAAGAGFDEAMQVAEDVDLVLRLHAAGWRLRYEPAARVAHDHRSAFGAWWLRKAYYGTGAAPLAQRHVGAVPPMVLPPWSAAVCALLLVQRRPATAVAAVIGAVATERLSRKLGRLRRPRVCAAQLTGLGLAGAIGQSASALTRHYWPPVLLGCLFSARFRRAVLAAAVAEGVWDWWAHRDLDPAARPGPAGYVLAHRLDDLAYGAGLWWGAVRSRTTAPLRPTRPGSSPRDTGRAVRQG
;
A
#
# COMPACT_ATOMS: atom_id res chain seq x y z
N MET A 1 -26.10 -9.91 -9.44
CA MET A 1 -26.97 -9.10 -8.56
C MET A 1 -26.19 -7.84 -8.21
N ASN A 2 -26.67 -6.68 -8.65
CA ASN A 2 -26.04 -5.37 -8.42
C ASN A 2 -26.44 -4.89 -7.03
N GLU A 3 -25.56 -5.00 -6.04
CA GLU A 3 -25.71 -4.19 -4.82
C GLU A 3 -25.18 -2.78 -5.10
N ALA A 4 -25.99 -1.78 -4.76
CA ALA A 4 -25.55 -0.39 -4.69
C ALA A 4 -24.34 -0.28 -3.72
N PRO A 5 -23.43 0.69 -3.88
CA PRO A 5 -22.35 0.89 -2.92
C PRO A 5 -22.95 1.10 -1.52
N THR A 6 -22.75 0.12 -0.63
CA THR A 6 -23.24 0.09 0.76
C THR A 6 -22.30 0.83 1.72
N GLY A 7 -21.12 1.26 1.24
CA GLY A 7 -20.22 2.12 1.98
C GLY A 7 -20.81 3.52 2.18
N PRO A 8 -20.37 4.26 3.21
CA PRO A 8 -20.88 5.59 3.52
C PRO A 8 -20.59 6.56 2.38
N ALA A 9 -21.56 6.76 1.48
CA ALA A 9 -21.38 7.52 0.25
C ALA A 9 -20.96 8.99 0.48
N ALA A 10 -21.31 9.57 1.63
CA ALA A 10 -20.87 10.91 2.00
C ALA A 10 -20.99 11.12 3.51
N THR A 11 -19.91 10.91 4.25
CA THR A 11 -19.85 11.37 5.64
C THR A 11 -19.13 12.70 5.71
N ARG A 12 -19.82 13.69 6.30
CA ARG A 12 -19.24 14.97 6.65
C ARG A 12 -18.11 14.73 7.65
N LEU A 13 -16.96 15.34 7.40
CA LEU A 13 -15.86 15.32 8.37
C LEU A 13 -16.28 16.09 9.63
N PRO A 14 -15.89 15.62 10.83
CA PRO A 14 -16.25 16.31 12.07
C PRO A 14 -15.60 17.69 12.14
N ARG A 15 -16.24 18.63 12.85
CA ARG A 15 -15.66 19.95 13.12
C ARG A 15 -14.37 19.77 13.91
N GLY A 16 -13.33 20.54 13.58
CA GLY A 16 -11.99 20.40 14.15
C GLY A 16 -11.10 19.36 13.48
N PHE A 17 -11.64 18.53 12.56
CA PHE A 17 -10.81 17.61 11.78
C PHE A 17 -9.79 18.38 10.94
N ARG A 18 -8.52 17.97 10.97
CA ARG A 18 -7.44 18.66 10.26
C ARG A 18 -6.92 17.81 9.11
N VAL A 19 -6.61 18.42 7.98
CA VAL A 19 -6.00 17.75 6.82
C VAL A 19 -4.77 18.52 6.33
N ALA A 20 -3.69 17.79 6.04
CA ALA A 20 -2.47 18.34 5.45
C ALA A 20 -2.31 17.81 4.03
N LEU A 21 -1.88 18.66 3.11
CA LEU A 21 -1.55 18.22 1.75
C LEU A 21 -0.44 17.16 1.79
N ASP A 22 -0.57 16.14 0.95
CA ASP A 22 0.49 15.14 0.79
C ASP A 22 1.76 15.85 0.30
N ARG A 23 2.91 15.54 0.91
CA ARG A 23 4.21 16.16 0.59
C ARG A 23 4.63 16.03 -0.88
N ARG A 24 4.04 15.09 -1.61
CA ARG A 24 4.28 14.85 -3.04
C ARG A 24 3.39 15.70 -3.93
N VAL A 25 2.35 16.33 -3.38
CA VAL A 25 1.51 17.27 -4.12
C VAL A 25 2.34 18.50 -4.46
N ARG A 26 2.30 18.87 -5.74
CA ARG A 26 2.97 20.06 -6.24
C ARG A 26 1.95 21.10 -6.60
N TRP A 27 2.20 22.33 -6.18
CA TRP A 27 1.52 23.49 -6.75
C TRP A 27 1.94 23.63 -8.20
N PHE A 28 0.97 23.94 -9.04
CA PHE A 28 1.13 24.05 -10.48
C PHE A 28 0.56 25.38 -10.93
N ASP A 29 1.17 25.96 -11.96
CA ASP A 29 0.71 27.21 -12.57
C ASP A 29 0.56 28.39 -11.59
N GLY A 30 1.54 28.53 -10.68
CA GLY A 30 1.66 29.70 -9.80
C GLY A 30 0.66 29.78 -8.64
N ASP A 31 -0.01 28.66 -8.30
CA ASP A 31 -1.01 28.43 -7.23
C ASP A 31 -2.41 28.01 -7.73
N ALA A 32 -2.64 28.05 -9.04
CA ALA A 32 -3.97 27.82 -9.62
C ALA A 32 -4.42 26.36 -9.61
N ALA A 33 -3.50 25.41 -9.47
CA ALA A 33 -3.80 23.98 -9.46
C ALA A 33 -2.84 23.17 -8.58
N LEU A 34 -3.31 21.98 -8.18
CA LEU A 34 -2.53 20.95 -7.51
C LEU A 34 -2.32 19.77 -8.45
N LEU A 35 -1.08 19.27 -8.52
CA LEU A 35 -0.74 18.03 -9.20
C LEU A 35 -0.35 16.97 -8.17
N GLY A 36 -1.07 15.85 -8.14
CA GLY A 36 -0.80 14.73 -7.23
C GLY A 36 -2.00 13.80 -7.13
N GLY A 37 -2.15 13.08 -6.02
CA GLY A 37 -3.31 12.22 -5.78
C GLY A 37 -3.13 10.75 -6.15
N ALA A 38 -4.16 9.95 -5.85
CA ALA A 38 -4.21 8.53 -6.13
C ALA A 38 -5.53 8.16 -6.86
N PRO A 39 -5.50 7.84 -8.17
CA PRO A 39 -4.39 8.05 -9.11
C PRO A 39 -4.01 9.54 -9.29
N PRO A 40 -2.81 9.82 -9.83
CA PRO A 40 -2.35 11.18 -10.11
C PRO A 40 -3.31 11.96 -11.02
N ARG A 41 -3.59 13.21 -10.65
CA ARG A 41 -4.50 14.12 -11.35
C ARG A 41 -4.10 15.57 -11.13
N LEU A 42 -4.58 16.43 -12.02
CA LEU A 42 -4.53 17.87 -11.87
C LEU A 42 -5.88 18.36 -11.31
N MET A 43 -5.86 19.03 -10.16
CA MET A 43 -7.04 19.64 -9.53
C MET A 43 -6.93 21.15 -9.60
N HIS A 44 -7.89 21.80 -10.27
CA HIS A 44 -7.99 23.26 -10.29
C HIS A 44 -8.55 23.79 -8.97
N LEU A 45 -7.96 24.87 -8.45
CA LEU A 45 -8.39 25.51 -7.23
C LEU A 45 -9.12 26.83 -7.53
N GLY A 46 -10.36 26.91 -7.05
CA GLY A 46 -11.09 28.18 -6.99
C GLY A 46 -10.48 29.14 -5.95
N PRO A 47 -10.79 30.44 -6.00
CA PRO A 47 -10.22 31.44 -5.09
C PRO A 47 -10.39 31.10 -3.61
N ALA A 48 -11.60 30.65 -3.20
CA ALA A 48 -11.87 30.24 -1.82
C ALA A 48 -10.99 29.07 -1.36
N ALA A 49 -10.75 28.09 -2.23
CA ALA A 49 -9.89 26.94 -1.90
C ALA A 49 -8.42 27.35 -1.79
N ARG A 50 -7.96 28.32 -2.60
CA ARG A 50 -6.60 28.86 -2.49
C ARG A 50 -6.40 29.60 -1.18
N ALA A 51 -7.35 30.44 -0.79
CA ALA A 51 -7.30 31.15 0.49
C ALA A 51 -7.25 30.17 1.68
N LEU A 52 -8.06 29.11 1.65
CA LEU A 52 -8.08 28.08 2.70
C LEU A 52 -6.80 27.23 2.79
N LEU A 53 -6.04 27.13 1.70
CA LEU A 53 -4.77 26.38 1.64
C LEU A 53 -3.54 27.31 1.71
N ALA A 54 -3.75 28.62 1.80
CA ALA A 54 -2.68 29.60 1.89
C ALA A 54 -1.91 29.44 3.22
N GLY A 55 -0.60 29.67 3.19
CA GLY A 55 0.24 29.63 4.39
C GLY A 55 0.71 28.23 4.82
N GLY A 56 0.43 27.17 4.05
CA GLY A 56 1.04 25.85 4.23
C GLY A 56 0.63 25.10 5.51
N SER A 57 -0.27 25.67 6.31
CA SER A 57 -0.80 25.05 7.52
C SER A 57 -1.86 23.99 7.17
N PRO A 58 -2.02 22.95 8.01
CA PRO A 58 -3.12 22.01 7.84
C PRO A 58 -4.49 22.72 7.85
N LEU A 59 -5.33 22.40 6.86
CA LEU A 59 -6.70 22.88 6.77
C LEU A 59 -7.53 22.27 7.91
N THR A 60 -8.11 23.12 8.75
CA THR A 60 -9.04 22.70 9.81
C THR A 60 -10.48 22.84 9.33
N VAL A 61 -11.29 21.79 9.53
CA VAL A 61 -12.72 21.80 9.22
C VAL A 61 -13.46 22.67 10.23
N ALA A 62 -13.90 23.86 9.79
CA ALA A 62 -14.62 24.83 10.63
C ALA A 62 -16.08 25.03 10.17
N ASP A 63 -16.34 24.86 8.88
CA ASP A 63 -17.60 25.20 8.21
C ASP A 63 -17.90 24.20 7.05
N PRO A 64 -19.05 24.29 6.36
CA PRO A 64 -19.36 23.40 5.23
C PRO A 64 -18.36 23.47 4.06
N THR A 65 -17.76 24.64 3.81
CA THR A 65 -16.84 24.85 2.68
C THR A 65 -15.49 24.17 2.91
N SER A 66 -14.89 24.41 4.08
CA SER A 66 -13.67 23.74 4.53
C SER A 66 -13.87 22.22 4.67
N ALA A 67 -15.04 21.76 5.15
CA ALA A 67 -15.40 20.33 5.17
C ALA A 67 -15.44 19.72 3.76
N ALA A 68 -16.08 20.40 2.81
CA ALA A 68 -16.19 19.93 1.43
C ALA A 68 -14.83 19.91 0.72
N LEU A 69 -13.99 20.93 0.93
CA LEU A 69 -12.63 20.96 0.40
C LEU A 69 -11.78 19.84 0.99
N ALA A 70 -11.78 19.68 2.32
CA ALA A 70 -11.03 18.62 3.00
C ALA A 70 -11.45 17.23 2.50
N ARG A 71 -12.76 16.95 2.37
CA ARG A 71 -13.28 15.69 1.81
C ARG A 71 -12.78 15.45 0.39
N ARG A 72 -12.83 16.46 -0.48
CA ARG A 72 -12.35 16.36 -1.87
C ARG A 72 -10.84 16.10 -1.94
N LEU A 73 -10.05 16.76 -1.11
CA LEU A 73 -8.59 16.54 -1.05
C LEU A 73 -8.27 15.12 -0.56
N LEU A 74 -8.94 14.66 0.49
CA LEU A 74 -8.79 13.30 1.01
C LEU A 74 -9.21 12.26 -0.04
N ASP A 75 -10.40 12.37 -0.65
CA ASP A 75 -10.90 11.41 -1.66
C ASP A 75 -10.07 11.39 -2.95
N ALA A 76 -9.41 12.50 -3.28
CA ALA A 76 -8.47 12.56 -4.40
C ALA A 76 -7.08 11.98 -4.05
N GLY A 77 -6.80 11.69 -2.78
CA GLY A 77 -5.48 11.32 -2.27
C GLY A 77 -4.47 12.47 -2.30
N LEU A 78 -4.95 13.72 -2.31
CA LEU A 78 -4.13 14.94 -2.30
C LEU A 78 -3.77 15.39 -0.88
N ALA A 79 -4.41 14.82 0.13
CA ALA A 79 -4.19 15.15 1.54
C ALA A 79 -4.32 13.91 2.44
N HIS A 80 -3.79 14.03 3.64
CA HIS A 80 -3.91 13.09 4.75
C HIS A 80 -4.39 13.81 6.01
N PRO A 81 -5.01 13.14 6.99
CA PRO A 81 -5.35 13.77 8.27
C PRO A 81 -4.09 14.31 8.96
N ALA A 82 -4.17 15.53 9.48
CA ALA A 82 -3.10 16.13 10.26
C ALA A 82 -3.19 15.66 11.72
N GLY A 83 -2.05 15.27 12.29
CA GLY A 83 -1.96 14.47 13.53
C GLY A 83 -1.38 13.07 13.29
N LEU A 84 -1.38 12.60 12.04
CA LEU A 84 -0.66 11.39 11.58
C LEU A 84 0.78 11.70 11.12
N VAL A 85 1.14 12.98 11.07
CA VAL A 85 2.49 13.46 10.74
C VAL A 85 3.04 14.12 12.00
N GLN A 86 3.83 13.38 12.77
CA GLN A 86 4.76 14.00 13.70
C GLN A 86 5.77 14.82 12.87
N PRO A 87 6.03 16.10 13.19
CA PRO A 87 7.22 16.77 12.66
C PRO A 87 8.45 15.98 13.13
N GLY A 88 9.43 15.83 12.24
CA GLY A 88 10.51 14.84 12.33
C GLY A 88 11.13 14.67 13.71
N GLY A 89 11.11 13.44 14.22
CA GLY A 89 12.03 13.00 15.25
C GLY A 89 13.43 13.01 14.67
N ALA A 90 14.23 14.01 15.04
CA ALA A 90 15.66 13.97 14.86
C ALA A 90 16.19 12.69 15.53
N HIS A 91 16.78 11.82 14.73
CA HIS A 91 17.67 10.76 15.18
C HIS A 91 18.78 11.43 16.02
N GLN A 92 18.77 11.26 17.34
CA GLN A 92 20.02 11.27 18.08
C GLN A 92 20.61 9.87 17.98
N PRO A 93 21.77 9.67 17.35
CA PRO A 93 22.47 8.40 17.41
C PRO A 93 22.96 8.16 18.84
N GLY A 94 22.69 6.95 19.34
CA GLY A 94 23.06 6.53 20.68
C GLY A 94 24.56 6.64 20.93
N GLY A 95 24.91 7.37 21.99
CA GLY A 95 26.23 7.34 22.62
C GLY A 95 26.30 6.17 23.60
N ALA A 96 27.41 5.45 23.52
CA ALA A 96 27.69 4.22 24.23
C ALA A 96 27.71 4.34 25.76
N HIS A 97 27.44 3.21 26.40
CA HIS A 97 27.79 2.89 27.78
C HIS A 97 29.18 3.39 28.19
N GLN A 98 29.26 4.08 29.32
CA GLN A 98 30.34 3.90 30.30
C GLN A 98 29.85 4.23 31.71
N ALA A 99 30.36 3.46 32.67
CA ALA A 99 29.90 3.35 34.04
C ALA A 99 30.52 4.39 34.98
N GLY A 100 29.88 4.56 36.14
CA GLY A 100 30.55 4.95 37.40
C GLY A 100 29.97 6.19 38.08
N GLY A 101 29.71 6.08 39.39
CA GLY A 101 29.76 7.24 40.30
C GLY A 101 28.50 7.57 41.11
N ALA A 102 28.38 6.92 42.26
CA ALA A 102 27.95 7.42 43.58
C ALA A 102 27.12 8.72 43.76
N GLN A 103 26.07 8.57 44.60
CA GLN A 103 25.64 9.43 45.73
C GLN A 103 25.29 10.91 45.48
N SER A 104 24.02 11.30 45.74
CA SER A 104 23.59 11.85 47.04
C SER A 104 22.25 12.62 46.97
N ALA A 105 21.66 12.74 48.15
CA ALA A 105 20.37 13.29 48.55
C ALA A 105 19.99 14.70 48.06
N GLY A 106 18.68 15.01 48.11
CA GLY A 106 18.19 16.40 48.16
C GLY A 106 16.76 16.54 47.64
N GLY A 107 15.78 16.65 48.55
CA GLY A 107 14.36 16.64 48.22
C GLY A 107 13.75 18.00 47.86
N ALA A 108 12.46 17.95 47.50
CA ALA A 108 11.42 18.88 47.96
C ALA A 108 10.10 18.52 47.25
N GLN A 109 9.10 18.22 48.07
CA GLN A 109 7.69 18.19 47.68
C GLN A 109 7.20 19.63 47.49
N SER A 110 6.40 19.91 46.47
CA SER A 110 5.38 20.96 46.57
C SER A 110 4.11 20.57 45.82
N ALA A 111 3.01 20.70 46.54
CA ALA A 111 1.66 20.29 46.22
C ALA A 111 0.92 21.23 45.24
N GLY A 112 -0.17 20.69 44.68
CA GLY A 112 -1.43 21.43 44.56
C GLY A 112 -1.62 22.30 43.32
N GLY A 113 -2.29 21.75 42.31
CA GLY A 113 -2.88 22.54 41.22
C GLY A 113 -3.68 21.68 40.26
N ARG A 114 -4.97 21.47 40.55
CA ARG A 114 -5.95 20.97 39.56
C ARG A 114 -6.14 22.08 38.51
N PRO A 115 -5.87 21.86 37.21
CA PRO A 115 -6.36 22.75 36.18
C PRO A 115 -7.81 22.39 35.89
N ALA A 116 -8.62 23.44 35.80
CA ALA A 116 -10.04 23.43 35.54
C ALA A 116 -10.40 22.67 34.25
N ALA A 117 -11.55 22.00 34.30
CA ALA A 117 -12.25 21.53 33.12
C ALA A 117 -12.67 22.75 32.29
N ASP A 118 -12.02 22.96 31.15
CA ASP A 118 -12.49 23.89 30.14
C ASP A 118 -13.00 23.13 28.92
N ALA A 119 -14.16 23.56 28.44
CA ALA A 119 -15.00 22.91 27.47
C ALA A 119 -14.51 23.17 26.04
N GLY A 120 -14.39 22.10 25.25
CA GLY A 120 -14.05 22.18 23.82
C GLY A 120 -13.38 20.94 23.22
N GLY A 121 -13.40 19.80 23.92
CA GLY A 121 -12.75 18.57 23.46
C GLY A 121 -13.26 18.11 22.09
N ALA A 122 -12.34 17.96 21.15
CA ALA A 122 -12.59 17.22 19.91
C ALA A 122 -13.27 15.89 20.24
N PRO A 123 -14.25 15.42 19.45
CA PRO A 123 -14.88 14.12 19.69
C PRO A 123 -13.80 13.05 19.86
N GLY A 124 -13.82 12.35 21.00
CA GLY A 124 -12.84 11.32 21.31
C GLY A 124 -12.81 10.31 20.16
N GLY A 125 -11.63 10.19 19.51
CA GLY A 125 -11.43 9.20 18.46
C GLY A 125 -11.53 7.77 19.02
N PRO A 126 -11.59 6.75 18.14
CA PRO A 126 -11.59 5.37 18.59
C PRO A 126 -10.33 5.07 19.40
N ALA A 127 -10.48 4.26 20.43
CA ALA A 127 -9.43 3.89 21.38
C ALA A 127 -9.05 2.40 21.23
N PRO A 128 -7.95 1.93 21.86
CA PRO A 128 -7.61 0.51 21.88
C PRO A 128 -8.74 -0.40 22.38
N ALA A 129 -9.58 0.08 23.30
CA ALA A 129 -10.74 -0.63 23.82
C ALA A 129 -11.82 -0.91 22.75
N ASP A 130 -11.79 -0.18 21.62
CA ASP A 130 -12.69 -0.39 20.48
C ASP A 130 -12.15 -1.40 19.46
N VAL A 131 -11.03 -2.08 19.78
CA VAL A 131 -10.34 -2.98 18.86
C VAL A 131 -10.33 -4.42 19.38
N THR A 132 -10.77 -5.35 18.54
CA THR A 132 -10.51 -6.77 18.70
C THR A 132 -9.36 -7.19 17.79
N VAL A 133 -8.30 -7.77 18.35
CA VAL A 133 -7.20 -8.36 17.58
C VAL A 133 -7.51 -9.82 17.26
N VAL A 134 -7.42 -10.19 15.99
CA VAL A 134 -7.61 -11.55 15.46
C VAL A 134 -6.28 -12.07 14.89
N ILE A 135 -5.83 -13.21 15.43
CA ILE A 135 -4.54 -13.82 15.07
C ILE A 135 -4.78 -15.24 14.52
N PRO A 136 -4.79 -15.44 13.18
CA PRO A 136 -4.74 -16.77 12.61
C PRO A 136 -3.35 -17.39 12.83
N VAL A 137 -3.32 -18.64 13.28
CA VAL A 137 -2.07 -19.34 13.58
C VAL A 137 -2.17 -20.83 13.27
N LYS A 138 -1.09 -21.41 12.74
CA LYS A 138 -0.93 -22.85 12.59
C LYS A 138 0.54 -23.23 12.81
N ASP A 139 0.82 -24.11 13.76
CA ASP A 139 2.15 -24.68 14.03
C ASP A 139 3.26 -23.64 14.33
N ARG A 140 2.92 -22.52 14.99
CA ARG A 140 3.84 -21.40 15.23
C ARG A 140 3.80 -20.83 16.65
N VAL A 141 3.83 -21.68 17.67
CA VAL A 141 3.79 -21.27 19.08
C VAL A 141 4.84 -20.22 19.46
N PRO A 142 6.12 -20.30 19.01
CA PRO A 142 7.12 -19.28 19.35
C PRO A 142 6.81 -17.90 18.75
N ALA A 143 6.36 -17.86 17.49
CA ALA A 143 6.02 -16.62 16.82
C ALA A 143 4.76 -15.99 17.42
N LEU A 144 3.73 -16.81 17.70
CA LEU A 144 2.53 -16.38 18.43
C LEU A 144 2.89 -15.78 19.78
N THR A 145 3.74 -16.44 20.57
CA THR A 145 4.15 -15.95 21.90
C THR A 145 4.83 -14.59 21.81
N ARG A 146 5.71 -14.41 20.80
CA ARG A 146 6.38 -13.14 20.54
C ARG A 146 5.40 -12.03 20.13
N LEU A 147 4.43 -12.34 19.26
CA LEU A 147 3.38 -11.41 18.86
C LEU A 147 2.53 -10.98 20.07
N LEU A 148 2.05 -11.93 20.86
CA LEU A 148 1.21 -11.67 22.03
C LEU A 148 1.90 -10.76 23.04
N ALA A 149 3.21 -10.94 23.25
CA ALA A 149 4.00 -10.10 24.14
C ALA A 149 4.19 -8.65 23.65
N ALA A 150 3.99 -8.38 22.35
CA ALA A 150 4.13 -7.06 21.75
C ALA A 150 2.81 -6.27 21.67
N LEU A 151 1.68 -6.90 22.02
CA LEU A 151 0.39 -6.24 21.99
C LEU A 151 0.22 -5.28 23.18
N PRO A 152 -0.42 -4.11 22.97
CA PRO A 152 -0.73 -3.21 24.08
C PRO A 152 -1.79 -3.80 25.00
N SER A 153 -1.81 -3.34 26.25
CA SER A 153 -2.94 -3.56 27.16
C SER A 153 -4.15 -2.72 26.77
N GLY A 154 -5.32 -3.04 27.33
CA GLY A 154 -6.54 -2.25 27.12
C GLY A 154 -7.25 -2.47 25.77
N LEU A 155 -6.91 -3.54 25.04
CA LEU A 155 -7.65 -3.98 23.86
C LEU A 155 -9.07 -4.42 24.23
N GLY A 156 -10.03 -4.15 23.35
CA GLY A 156 -11.43 -4.59 23.53
C GLY A 156 -11.63 -6.10 23.38
N GLY A 157 -10.71 -6.78 22.70
CA GLY A 157 -10.69 -8.25 22.67
C GLY A 157 -9.45 -8.81 21.99
N LEU A 158 -9.14 -10.06 22.30
CA LEU A 158 -8.03 -10.80 21.70
C LEU A 158 -8.50 -12.22 21.36
N VAL A 159 -8.47 -12.55 20.07
CA VAL A 159 -8.93 -13.83 19.52
C VAL A 159 -7.79 -14.48 18.77
N VAL A 160 -7.37 -15.65 19.23
CA VAL A 160 -6.40 -16.51 18.52
C VAL A 160 -7.18 -17.63 17.85
N VAL A 161 -7.00 -17.77 16.54
CA VAL A 161 -7.65 -18.83 15.76
C VAL A 161 -6.61 -19.86 15.35
N ASP A 162 -6.64 -21.00 16.02
CA ASP A 162 -5.81 -22.16 15.74
C ASP A 162 -6.37 -22.97 14.56
N ASP A 163 -5.73 -22.86 13.40
CA ASP A 163 -6.15 -23.51 12.15
C ASP A 163 -5.63 -24.96 12.05
N GLY A 164 -5.84 -25.73 13.12
CA GLY A 164 -5.49 -27.15 13.20
C GLY A 164 -4.00 -27.41 13.44
N SER A 165 -3.39 -26.72 14.40
CA SER A 165 -2.01 -27.00 14.83
C SER A 165 -1.87 -28.40 15.42
N ALA A 166 -0.70 -29.02 15.21
CA ALA A 166 -0.34 -30.34 15.73
C ALA A 166 -0.29 -30.36 17.27
N ASP A 167 0.38 -29.38 17.88
CA ASP A 167 0.38 -29.19 19.34
C ASP A 167 -0.63 -28.11 19.74
N ALA A 168 -1.91 -28.51 19.74
CA ALA A 168 -3.03 -27.66 20.14
C ALA A 168 -2.88 -27.16 21.59
N ALA A 169 -2.36 -28.00 22.47
CA ALA A 169 -2.29 -27.74 23.90
C ALA A 169 -1.25 -26.65 24.21
N ALA A 170 -0.07 -26.71 23.60
CA ALA A 170 0.95 -25.67 23.75
C ALA A 170 0.47 -24.32 23.21
N LEU A 171 -0.22 -24.32 22.06
CA LEU A 171 -0.78 -23.11 21.47
C LEU A 171 -1.86 -22.50 22.37
N ALA A 172 -2.81 -23.31 22.84
CA ALA A 172 -3.86 -22.85 23.75
C ALA A 172 -3.27 -22.25 25.05
N ARG A 173 -2.26 -22.91 25.64
CA ARG A 173 -1.56 -22.38 26.83
C ARG A 173 -0.84 -21.05 26.54
N ALA A 174 -0.25 -20.87 25.36
CA ALA A 174 0.39 -19.60 24.99
C ALA A 174 -0.64 -18.47 24.85
N ALA A 175 -1.75 -18.74 24.17
CA ALA A 175 -2.83 -17.79 23.98
C ALA A 175 -3.55 -17.41 25.29
N GLN A 176 -3.89 -18.39 26.13
CA GLN A 176 -4.57 -18.18 27.41
C GLN A 176 -3.72 -17.36 28.40
N ARG A 177 -2.40 -17.55 28.42
CA ARG A 177 -1.48 -16.72 29.24
C ARG A 177 -1.52 -15.24 28.86
N ALA A 178 -1.88 -14.92 27.62
CA ALA A 178 -2.07 -13.54 27.15
C ALA A 178 -3.52 -13.06 27.28
N GLY A 179 -4.41 -13.83 27.92
CA GLY A 179 -5.83 -13.51 28.04
C GLY A 179 -6.64 -13.66 26.74
N ALA A 180 -6.10 -14.35 25.75
CA ALA A 180 -6.76 -14.53 24.46
C ALA A 180 -7.88 -15.60 24.51
N ARG A 181 -8.99 -15.33 23.83
CA ARG A 181 -9.98 -16.35 23.48
C ARG A 181 -9.43 -17.21 22.34
N VAL A 182 -9.41 -18.53 22.52
CA VAL A 182 -8.94 -19.47 21.50
C VAL A 182 -10.13 -20.06 20.76
N LEU A 183 -10.11 -19.98 19.43
CA LEU A 183 -11.00 -20.72 18.54
C LEU A 183 -10.17 -21.76 17.80
N ARG A 184 -10.64 -23.00 17.71
CA ARG A 184 -9.89 -24.06 17.03
C ARG A 184 -10.70 -24.64 15.88
N HIS A 185 -10.03 -24.81 14.75
CA HIS A 185 -10.50 -25.70 13.69
C HIS A 185 -9.93 -27.10 13.91
N GLU A 186 -10.77 -28.12 13.74
CA GLU A 186 -10.33 -29.53 13.83
C GLU A 186 -9.27 -29.87 12.78
N ARG A 187 -9.38 -29.27 11.60
CA ARG A 187 -8.46 -29.38 10.48
C ARG A 187 -8.18 -27.99 9.88
N SER A 188 -7.02 -27.83 9.26
CA SER A 188 -6.66 -26.58 8.59
C SER A 188 -7.63 -26.24 7.47
N ARG A 189 -8.22 -25.04 7.54
CA ARG A 189 -9.14 -24.46 6.55
C ARG A 189 -8.51 -23.28 5.82
N GLY A 190 -7.29 -22.89 6.19
CA GLY A 190 -6.55 -21.80 5.58
C GLY A 190 -6.76 -20.46 6.29
N PRO A 191 -5.90 -19.47 5.98
CA PRO A 191 -5.85 -18.21 6.72
C PRO A 191 -7.11 -17.37 6.54
N ALA A 192 -7.76 -17.39 5.38
CA ALA A 192 -9.04 -16.70 5.13
C ALA A 192 -10.14 -17.20 6.09
N ALA A 193 -10.32 -18.52 6.20
CA ALA A 193 -11.30 -19.11 7.10
C ALA A 193 -10.99 -18.81 8.57
N ALA A 194 -9.72 -18.86 8.97
CA ALA A 194 -9.31 -18.51 10.32
C ALA A 194 -9.60 -17.03 10.66
N ARG A 195 -9.32 -16.11 9.73
CA ARG A 195 -9.66 -14.68 9.90
C ARG A 195 -11.17 -14.48 9.98
N ASN A 196 -11.97 -15.19 9.18
CA ASN A 196 -13.43 -15.11 9.23
C ASN A 196 -14.01 -15.62 10.56
N ALA A 197 -13.50 -16.74 11.07
CA ALA A 197 -13.90 -17.25 12.38
C ALA A 197 -13.61 -16.24 13.50
N GLY A 198 -12.45 -15.59 13.45
CA GLY A 198 -12.10 -14.52 14.39
C GLY A 198 -12.95 -13.26 14.22
N LEU A 199 -13.24 -12.85 12.98
CA LEU A 199 -14.13 -11.73 12.65
C LEU A 199 -15.55 -11.96 13.20
N ALA A 200 -16.08 -13.17 13.06
CA ALA A 200 -17.39 -13.54 13.58
C ALA A 200 -17.45 -13.52 15.12
N ALA A 201 -16.32 -13.78 15.79
CA ALA A 201 -16.22 -13.72 17.25
C ALA A 201 -15.93 -12.31 17.81
N ALA A 202 -15.57 -11.35 16.96
CA ALA A 202 -15.23 -9.99 17.37
C ALA A 202 -16.47 -9.17 17.74
N THR A 203 -16.44 -8.56 18.93
CA THR A 203 -17.57 -7.79 19.48
C THR A 203 -17.46 -6.28 19.27
N THR A 204 -16.26 -5.79 18.96
CA THR A 204 -15.94 -4.36 18.80
C THR A 204 -16.21 -3.84 17.37
N ASP A 205 -16.21 -2.52 17.17
CA ASP A 205 -16.42 -1.92 15.83
C ASP A 205 -15.18 -2.05 14.93
N LEU A 206 -13.98 -2.19 15.48
CA LEU A 206 -12.73 -2.30 14.74
C LEU A 206 -12.06 -3.66 14.99
N VAL A 207 -11.63 -4.32 13.91
CA VAL A 207 -10.96 -5.62 13.97
C VAL A 207 -9.58 -5.50 13.36
N ALA A 208 -8.55 -5.78 14.16
CA ALA A 208 -7.17 -5.85 13.71
C ALA A 208 -6.82 -7.30 13.34
N PHE A 209 -6.49 -7.57 12.08
CA PHE A 209 -5.92 -8.84 11.67
C PHE A 209 -4.40 -8.75 11.76
N LEU A 210 -3.76 -9.69 12.46
CA LEU A 210 -2.30 -9.79 12.58
C LEU A 210 -1.86 -11.24 12.32
N ASP A 211 -0.95 -11.45 11.37
CA ASP A 211 -0.39 -12.78 11.16
C ASP A 211 0.53 -13.17 12.33
N SER A 212 0.55 -14.46 12.69
CA SER A 212 1.31 -14.96 13.85
C SER A 212 2.83 -14.71 13.82
N ASP A 213 3.39 -14.33 12.66
CA ASP A 213 4.81 -14.03 12.44
C ASP A 213 5.14 -12.54 12.35
N VAL A 214 4.20 -11.68 12.75
CA VAL A 214 4.44 -10.25 12.92
C VAL A 214 4.69 -9.84 14.37
N VAL A 215 5.31 -8.68 14.54
CA VAL A 215 5.58 -8.04 15.83
C VAL A 215 5.27 -6.54 15.66
N PRO A 216 4.13 -6.07 16.16
CA PRO A 216 3.81 -4.64 16.14
C PRO A 216 4.82 -3.83 16.96
N GLN A 217 5.20 -2.65 16.46
CA GLN A 217 6.09 -1.75 17.22
C GLN A 217 5.30 -1.00 18.30
N PRO A 218 5.94 -0.53 19.39
CA PRO A 218 5.28 0.34 20.36
C PRO A 218 4.62 1.54 19.67
N GLY A 219 3.37 1.84 20.00
CA GLY A 219 2.62 2.96 19.40
C GLY A 219 2.08 2.70 17.98
N TRP A 220 2.04 1.45 17.50
CA TRP A 220 1.58 1.13 16.14
C TRP A 220 0.09 1.34 15.91
N LEU A 221 -0.75 1.27 16.95
CA LEU A 221 -2.20 1.22 16.81
C LEU A 221 -2.81 2.61 16.68
N GLU A 222 -2.22 3.59 17.36
CA GLU A 222 -2.68 4.96 17.47
C GLU A 222 -2.77 5.67 16.11
N PRO A 223 -1.77 5.58 15.20
CA PRO A 223 -1.89 6.14 13.86
C PRO A 223 -2.98 5.46 13.02
N LEU A 224 -3.22 4.15 13.23
CA LEU A 224 -4.29 3.45 12.53
C LEU A 224 -5.66 3.93 13.04
N LEU A 225 -5.85 4.03 14.36
CA LEU A 225 -7.08 4.52 14.98
C LEU A 225 -7.44 5.95 14.54
N ALA A 226 -6.44 6.83 14.44
CA ALA A 226 -6.64 8.19 13.95
C ALA A 226 -7.20 8.27 12.51
N CYS A 227 -6.99 7.24 11.68
CA CYS A 227 -7.65 7.15 10.37
C CYS A 227 -9.16 6.93 10.48
N PHE A 228 -9.65 6.24 11.52
CA PHE A 228 -11.06 5.88 11.70
C PHE A 228 -11.92 6.98 12.31
N VAL A 229 -11.31 8.11 12.71
CA VAL A 229 -12.03 9.36 12.99
C VAL A 229 -12.84 9.82 11.77
N ASP A 230 -12.35 9.52 10.55
CA ASP A 230 -13.14 9.63 9.33
C ASP A 230 -14.06 8.39 9.23
N PRO A 231 -15.39 8.52 9.44
CA PRO A 231 -16.31 7.39 9.38
C PRO A 231 -16.41 6.76 7.99
N ALA A 232 -15.88 7.43 6.96
CA ALA A 232 -15.75 6.89 5.62
C ALA A 232 -14.66 5.82 5.47
N VAL A 233 -13.73 5.74 6.43
CA VAL A 233 -12.64 4.77 6.42
C VAL A 233 -13.16 3.41 6.86
N GLY A 234 -12.97 2.43 5.97
CA GLY A 234 -13.30 1.02 6.20
C GLY A 234 -12.07 0.16 6.53
N LEU A 235 -10.87 0.62 6.14
CA LEU A 235 -9.62 -0.10 6.35
C LEU A 235 -8.44 0.87 6.47
N ALA A 236 -7.56 0.62 7.44
CA ALA A 236 -6.23 1.23 7.50
C ALA A 236 -5.17 0.14 7.74
N ALA A 237 -4.04 0.21 7.05
CA ALA A 237 -2.94 -0.75 7.21
C ALA A 237 -1.61 -0.04 7.55
N PRO A 238 -0.79 -0.64 8.43
CA PRO A 238 0.54 -0.13 8.77
C PRO A 238 1.54 -0.40 7.64
N ARG A 239 2.73 0.19 7.76
CA ARG A 239 3.91 -0.26 7.02
C ARG A 239 4.44 -1.57 7.61
N ILE A 240 4.59 -2.58 6.76
CA ILE A 240 5.30 -3.81 7.12
C ILE A 240 6.80 -3.58 6.94
N VAL A 241 7.58 -3.85 7.98
CA VAL A 241 9.04 -3.72 7.99
C VAL A 241 9.70 -5.06 8.33
N ALA A 242 11.01 -5.22 8.10
CA ALA A 242 11.70 -6.43 8.49
C ALA A 242 11.84 -6.56 10.01
N LEU A 243 11.63 -7.78 10.52
CA LEU A 243 11.96 -8.16 11.89
C LEU A 243 13.48 -8.39 12.03
N PRO A 244 14.18 -7.67 12.92
CA PRO A 244 15.59 -7.91 13.20
C PRO A 244 15.84 -9.24 13.93
N PRO A 245 17.04 -9.84 13.82
CA PRO A 245 18.18 -9.39 13.01
C PRO A 245 18.05 -9.78 11.53
N VAL A 246 18.44 -8.87 10.63
CA VAL A 246 18.46 -9.13 9.18
C VAL A 246 19.82 -9.69 8.77
N ARG A 247 19.86 -10.96 8.35
CA ARG A 247 21.11 -11.66 7.99
C ARG A 247 21.02 -12.32 6.61
N GLY A 248 22.10 -12.19 5.83
CA GLY A 248 22.18 -12.73 4.47
C GLY A 248 21.63 -11.78 3.40
N TRP A 249 22.05 -12.00 2.16
CA TRP A 249 21.78 -11.07 1.05
C TRP A 249 20.29 -10.98 0.68
N ILE A 250 19.56 -12.10 0.74
CA ILE A 250 18.11 -12.14 0.48
C ILE A 250 17.34 -11.42 1.57
N ALA A 251 17.66 -11.66 2.84
CA ALA A 251 17.00 -10.98 3.93
C ALA A 251 17.23 -9.46 3.87
N ARG A 252 18.45 -9.03 3.51
CA ARG A 252 18.77 -7.62 3.25
C ARG A 252 17.98 -7.04 2.08
N TYR A 253 17.82 -7.81 1.00
CA TYR A 253 16.97 -7.41 -0.12
C TYR A 253 15.49 -7.29 0.30
N GLU A 254 14.94 -8.29 0.99
CA GLU A 254 13.56 -8.28 1.50
C GLU A 254 13.33 -7.15 2.52
N ALA A 255 14.32 -6.82 3.35
CA ALA A 255 14.22 -5.70 4.28
C ALA A 255 14.08 -4.34 3.60
N VAL A 256 14.50 -4.23 2.34
CA VAL A 256 14.41 -3.02 1.53
C VAL A 256 13.27 -3.07 0.51
N ARG A 257 12.95 -4.27 0.00
CA ARG A 257 12.00 -4.48 -1.10
C ARG A 257 11.10 -5.71 -0.89
N SER A 258 10.46 -5.79 0.26
CA SER A 258 9.42 -6.78 0.53
C SER A 258 8.17 -6.50 -0.32
N SER A 259 7.45 -7.56 -0.70
CA SER A 259 6.13 -7.42 -1.33
C SER A 259 5.05 -6.92 -0.36
N LEU A 260 5.39 -6.83 0.93
CA LEU A 260 4.52 -6.34 2.01
C LEU A 260 4.84 -4.90 2.43
N ASP A 261 6.03 -4.37 2.11
CA ASP A 261 6.40 -2.98 2.38
C ASP A 261 5.98 -2.09 1.19
N LEU A 262 5.07 -1.15 1.43
CA LEU A 262 4.49 -0.27 0.39
C LEU A 262 5.12 1.13 0.42
N GLY A 263 6.23 1.27 1.14
CA GLY A 263 7.07 2.45 1.20
C GLY A 263 6.78 3.36 2.40
N PRO A 264 7.55 4.44 2.57
CA PRO A 264 7.50 5.30 3.76
C PRO A 264 6.39 6.37 3.70
N ASP A 265 5.61 6.42 2.62
CA ASP A 265 4.67 7.52 2.38
C ASP A 265 3.22 7.10 2.53
N PRO A 266 2.41 7.88 3.27
CA PRO A 266 0.99 7.62 3.42
C PRO A 266 0.30 7.64 2.05
N ALA A 267 -0.76 6.85 1.92
CA ALA A 267 -1.49 6.73 0.68
C ALA A 267 -2.96 6.42 0.94
N LEU A 268 -3.83 6.88 0.04
CA LEU A 268 -5.05 6.13 -0.21
C LEU A 268 -4.70 4.81 -0.88
N VAL A 269 -5.39 3.74 -0.48
CA VAL A 269 -5.35 2.45 -1.16
C VAL A 269 -6.43 2.45 -2.23
N VAL A 270 -6.01 2.57 -3.49
CA VAL A 270 -6.89 2.69 -4.66
C VAL A 270 -6.36 1.80 -5.78
N PRO A 271 -7.21 0.97 -6.43
CA PRO A 271 -6.80 0.16 -7.57
C PRO A 271 -6.08 0.98 -8.63
N ARG A 272 -5.02 0.42 -9.21
CA ARG A 272 -4.20 1.07 -10.26
C ARG A 272 -3.54 2.39 -9.82
N SER A 273 -3.40 2.62 -8.52
CA SER A 273 -2.59 3.69 -7.96
C SER A 273 -1.28 3.14 -7.38
N ARG A 274 -0.45 4.00 -6.77
CA ARG A 274 0.81 3.60 -6.13
C ARG A 274 0.62 2.50 -5.09
N VAL A 275 -0.44 2.61 -4.28
CA VAL A 275 -0.81 1.61 -3.27
C VAL A 275 -2.15 1.03 -3.71
N ALA A 276 -2.08 -0.09 -4.42
CA ALA A 276 -3.26 -0.72 -5.02
C ALA A 276 -3.96 -1.71 -4.06
N TYR A 277 -3.22 -2.23 -3.09
CA TYR A 277 -3.69 -3.13 -2.04
C TYR A 277 -2.84 -2.94 -0.79
N VAL A 278 -3.26 -3.58 0.30
CA VAL A 278 -2.51 -3.67 1.56
C VAL A 278 -2.59 -5.09 2.11
N PRO A 279 -1.51 -5.65 2.67
CA PRO A 279 -1.45 -7.05 3.04
C PRO A 279 -2.21 -7.34 4.34
N SER A 280 -2.79 -8.54 4.46
CA SER A 280 -3.43 -9.00 5.71
C SER A 280 -2.45 -9.43 6.80
N ALA A 281 -1.14 -9.31 6.55
CA ALA A 281 -0.10 -9.49 7.58
C ALA A 281 -0.35 -8.57 8.79
N ALA A 282 -0.78 -7.34 8.53
CA ALA A 282 -1.37 -6.47 9.53
C ALA A 282 -2.36 -5.50 8.86
N MET A 283 -3.59 -5.43 9.35
CA MET A 283 -4.57 -4.42 8.93
C MET A 283 -5.63 -4.20 9.99
N LEU A 284 -6.11 -2.96 10.12
CA LEU A 284 -7.26 -2.59 10.94
C LEU A 284 -8.46 -2.37 10.02
N VAL A 285 -9.57 -3.04 10.30
CA VAL A 285 -10.76 -3.04 9.45
C VAL A 285 -11.98 -2.67 10.29
N ARG A 286 -12.84 -1.79 9.77
CA ARG A 286 -14.15 -1.57 10.39
C ARG A 286 -15.00 -2.80 10.20
N ARG A 287 -15.50 -3.41 11.29
CA ARG A 287 -16.22 -4.69 11.26
C ARG A 287 -17.37 -4.69 10.26
N ARG A 288 -18.19 -3.64 10.26
CA ARG A 288 -19.30 -3.48 9.30
C ARG A 288 -18.85 -3.32 7.84
N ALA A 289 -17.62 -2.86 7.58
CA ALA A 289 -17.07 -2.74 6.23
C ALA A 289 -16.57 -4.07 5.66
N ALA A 290 -16.20 -5.03 6.54
CA ALA A 290 -15.71 -6.34 6.13
C ALA A 290 -16.76 -7.19 5.38
N GLY A 291 -18.05 -6.91 5.60
CA GLY A 291 -19.16 -7.63 4.96
C GLY A 291 -19.08 -9.13 5.24
N ALA A 292 -19.00 -9.94 4.18
CA ALA A 292 -18.83 -11.40 4.26
C ALA A 292 -17.42 -11.86 4.71
N GLY A 293 -16.49 -10.94 4.97
CA GLY A 293 -15.11 -11.26 5.34
C GLY A 293 -14.23 -11.58 4.13
N PHE A 294 -13.24 -12.46 4.33
CA PHE A 294 -12.32 -12.98 3.31
C PHE A 294 -12.96 -14.14 2.54
N ASP A 295 -12.62 -14.29 1.26
CA ASP A 295 -13.09 -15.43 0.46
C ASP A 295 -12.28 -16.70 0.81
N GLU A 296 -12.92 -17.67 1.47
CA GLU A 296 -12.26 -18.91 1.93
C GLU A 296 -11.78 -19.81 0.79
N ALA A 297 -12.31 -19.65 -0.42
CA ALA A 297 -11.84 -20.38 -1.60
C ALA A 297 -10.49 -19.84 -2.12
N MET A 298 -10.10 -18.63 -1.72
CA MET A 298 -8.82 -18.02 -2.11
C MET A 298 -7.72 -18.39 -1.12
N GLN A 299 -6.70 -19.08 -1.63
CA GLN A 299 -5.51 -19.44 -0.86
C GLN A 299 -4.39 -18.39 -1.01
N VAL A 300 -4.53 -17.49 -1.99
CA VAL A 300 -3.58 -16.42 -2.29
C VAL A 300 -4.37 -15.19 -2.73
N ALA A 301 -3.89 -14.03 -2.32
CA ALA A 301 -4.46 -12.73 -2.67
C ALA A 301 -5.89 -12.50 -2.16
N GLU A 302 -6.28 -13.20 -1.09
CA GLU A 302 -7.55 -12.99 -0.39
C GLU A 302 -7.64 -11.58 0.23
N ASP A 303 -6.50 -11.01 0.59
CA ASP A 303 -6.33 -9.64 1.06
C ASP A 303 -6.60 -8.62 -0.06
N VAL A 304 -6.06 -8.85 -1.25
CA VAL A 304 -6.32 -8.03 -2.44
C VAL A 304 -7.81 -8.08 -2.81
N ASP A 305 -8.43 -9.26 -2.79
CA ASP A 305 -9.87 -9.39 -3.03
C ASP A 305 -10.70 -8.56 -2.03
N LEU A 306 -10.38 -8.64 -0.73
CA LEU A 306 -11.05 -7.84 0.29
C LEU A 306 -10.91 -6.34 0.02
N VAL A 307 -9.69 -5.86 -0.23
CA VAL A 307 -9.44 -4.44 -0.56
C VAL A 307 -10.27 -4.01 -1.78
N LEU A 308 -10.29 -4.81 -2.84
CA LEU A 308 -11.04 -4.49 -4.05
C LEU A 308 -12.55 -4.42 -3.80
N ARG A 309 -13.10 -5.34 -2.99
CA ARG A 309 -14.51 -5.32 -2.60
C ARG A 309 -14.85 -4.11 -1.73
N LEU A 310 -14.02 -3.79 -0.73
CA LEU A 310 -14.23 -2.62 0.12
C LEU A 310 -14.17 -1.32 -0.69
N HIS A 311 -13.21 -1.20 -1.60
CA HIS A 311 -13.12 -0.05 -2.51
C HIS A 311 -14.36 0.05 -3.42
N ALA A 312 -14.78 -1.07 -4.03
CA ALA A 312 -15.97 -1.12 -4.87
C ALA A 312 -17.27 -0.78 -4.11
N ALA A 313 -17.33 -1.13 -2.83
CA ALA A 313 -18.44 -0.76 -1.94
C ALA A 313 -18.42 0.72 -1.53
N GLY A 314 -17.38 1.49 -1.86
CA GLY A 314 -17.29 2.93 -1.58
C GLY A 314 -16.58 3.29 -0.27
N TRP A 315 -15.95 2.31 0.40
CA TRP A 315 -15.11 2.58 1.57
C TRP A 315 -13.80 3.27 1.18
N ARG A 316 -13.32 4.14 2.07
CA ARG A 316 -11.98 4.73 1.96
C ARG A 316 -11.00 3.80 2.66
N LEU A 317 -9.90 3.52 2.00
CA LEU A 317 -8.87 2.59 2.46
C LEU A 317 -7.55 3.35 2.54
N ARG A 318 -6.79 3.15 3.61
CA ARG A 318 -5.56 3.91 3.86
C ARG A 318 -4.37 3.04 4.21
N TYR A 319 -3.21 3.55 3.80
CA TYR A 319 -1.91 3.06 4.19
C TYR A 319 -1.24 4.12 5.04
N GLU A 320 -0.91 3.76 6.28
CA GLU A 320 -0.38 4.66 7.31
C GLU A 320 0.99 4.18 7.79
N PRO A 321 2.09 4.69 7.20
CA PRO A 321 3.44 4.20 7.48
C PRO A 321 4.05 4.72 8.79
N ALA A 322 3.37 5.62 9.51
CA ALA A 322 3.72 5.94 10.89
C ALA A 322 3.45 4.74 11.81
N ALA A 323 2.42 3.95 11.52
CA ALA A 323 2.21 2.65 12.14
C ALA A 323 3.15 1.62 11.50
N ARG A 324 3.93 0.92 12.33
CA ARG A 324 4.94 -0.04 11.86
C ARG A 324 4.73 -1.39 12.51
N VAL A 325 4.77 -2.43 11.69
CA VAL A 325 4.67 -3.82 12.13
C VAL A 325 5.83 -4.59 11.51
N ALA A 326 6.68 -5.18 12.35
CA ALA A 326 7.80 -5.98 11.88
C ALA A 326 7.35 -7.38 11.50
N HIS A 327 7.84 -7.92 10.39
CA HIS A 327 7.45 -9.23 9.86
C HIS A 327 8.67 -10.13 9.70
N ASP A 328 8.52 -11.41 10.07
CA ASP A 328 9.55 -12.43 9.92
C ASP A 328 9.66 -12.88 8.46
N HIS A 329 10.82 -12.64 7.84
CA HIS A 329 11.02 -12.94 6.42
C HIS A 329 11.70 -14.29 6.23
N ARG A 330 11.24 -15.04 5.23
CA ARG A 330 11.95 -16.24 4.77
C ARG A 330 13.27 -15.81 4.12
N SER A 331 14.39 -16.20 4.73
CA SER A 331 15.73 -15.84 4.27
C SER A 331 16.39 -16.89 3.36
N ALA A 332 15.91 -18.13 3.38
CA ALA A 332 16.40 -19.20 2.52
C ALA A 332 15.93 -19.03 1.07
N PHE A 333 16.86 -19.07 0.11
CA PHE A 333 16.59 -18.78 -1.31
C PHE A 333 15.43 -19.59 -1.90
N GLY A 334 15.43 -20.92 -1.72
CA GLY A 334 14.37 -21.78 -2.27
C GLY A 334 12.99 -21.46 -1.70
N ALA A 335 12.90 -21.24 -0.38
CA ALA A 335 11.65 -20.91 0.29
C ALA A 335 11.14 -19.50 -0.06
N TRP A 336 12.05 -18.57 -0.30
CA TRP A 336 11.78 -17.22 -0.78
C TRP A 336 11.28 -17.24 -2.24
N TRP A 337 12.00 -17.90 -3.15
CA TRP A 337 11.66 -18.04 -4.56
C TRP A 337 10.26 -18.65 -4.75
N LEU A 338 10.00 -19.79 -4.09
CA LEU A 338 8.71 -20.46 -4.15
C LEU A 338 7.58 -19.58 -3.62
N ARG A 339 7.86 -18.73 -2.61
CA ARG A 339 6.86 -17.80 -2.08
C ARG A 339 6.53 -16.68 -3.07
N LYS A 340 7.54 -16.10 -3.75
CA LYS A 340 7.31 -15.08 -4.78
C LYS A 340 6.55 -15.65 -5.99
N ALA A 341 6.91 -16.86 -6.42
CA ALA A 341 6.16 -17.59 -7.44
C ALA A 341 4.72 -17.88 -7.00
N TYR A 342 4.51 -18.30 -5.75
CA TYR A 342 3.18 -18.50 -5.21
C TYR A 342 2.33 -17.22 -5.29
N TYR A 343 2.86 -16.05 -4.92
CA TYR A 343 2.16 -14.77 -5.05
C TYR A 343 1.77 -14.43 -6.50
N GLY A 344 2.64 -14.75 -7.46
CA GLY A 344 2.34 -14.59 -8.89
C GLY A 344 1.08 -15.33 -9.33
N THR A 345 0.82 -16.51 -8.75
CA THR A 345 -0.36 -17.32 -9.12
C THR A 345 -1.70 -16.64 -8.80
N GLY A 346 -1.72 -15.70 -7.84
CA GLY A 346 -2.93 -15.00 -7.41
C GLY A 346 -3.48 -14.00 -8.44
N ALA A 347 -2.68 -13.59 -9.42
CA ALA A 347 -3.13 -12.61 -10.43
C ALA A 347 -4.28 -13.15 -11.31
N ALA A 348 -4.30 -14.44 -11.64
CA ALA A 348 -5.33 -15.04 -12.48
C ALA A 348 -6.73 -15.05 -11.83
N PRO A 349 -6.92 -15.61 -10.61
CA PRO A 349 -8.23 -15.57 -9.95
C PRO A 349 -8.68 -14.14 -9.67
N LEU A 350 -7.76 -13.22 -9.29
CA LEU A 350 -8.08 -11.80 -9.14
C LEU A 350 -8.59 -11.18 -10.43
N ALA A 351 -7.92 -11.42 -11.56
CA ALA A 351 -8.32 -10.84 -12.85
C ALA A 351 -9.66 -11.38 -13.35
N GLN A 352 -10.01 -12.63 -13.00
CA GLN A 352 -11.32 -13.22 -13.33
C GLN A 352 -12.43 -12.64 -12.46
N ARG A 353 -12.17 -12.45 -11.16
CA ARG A 353 -13.15 -11.94 -10.19
C ARG A 353 -13.35 -10.42 -10.27
N HIS A 354 -12.26 -9.69 -10.49
CA HIS A 354 -12.21 -8.23 -10.55
C HIS A 354 -11.67 -7.77 -11.91
N VAL A 355 -12.51 -7.89 -12.94
CA VAL A 355 -12.13 -7.63 -14.33
C VAL A 355 -11.48 -6.24 -14.47
N GLY A 356 -10.23 -6.23 -14.93
CA GLY A 356 -9.47 -5.00 -15.16
C GLY A 356 -8.94 -4.30 -13.91
N ALA A 357 -9.10 -4.84 -12.70
CA ALA A 357 -8.58 -4.23 -11.47
C ALA A 357 -7.06 -4.40 -11.32
N VAL A 358 -6.50 -5.50 -11.85
CA VAL A 358 -5.09 -5.88 -11.72
C VAL A 358 -4.38 -6.01 -13.08
N PRO A 359 -4.41 -4.95 -13.93
CA PRO A 359 -3.68 -5.00 -15.19
C PRO A 359 -2.16 -4.96 -14.91
N PRO A 360 -1.35 -5.70 -15.70
CA PRO A 360 0.11 -5.64 -15.59
C PRO A 360 0.67 -4.25 -15.94
N MET A 361 -0.11 -3.47 -16.71
CA MET A 361 0.28 -2.13 -17.15
C MET A 361 -0.94 -1.27 -17.49
N VAL A 362 -0.85 0.04 -17.21
CA VAL A 362 -1.87 1.03 -17.59
C VAL A 362 -1.23 2.13 -18.43
N LEU A 363 -1.33 2.04 -19.76
CA LEU A 363 -0.76 3.01 -20.70
C LEU A 363 -1.82 3.66 -21.60
N PRO A 364 -1.77 4.99 -21.77
CA PRO A 364 -2.36 5.63 -22.94
C PRO A 364 -1.84 5.01 -24.26
N PRO A 365 -2.68 4.91 -25.32
CA PRO A 365 -2.23 4.36 -26.60
C PRO A 365 -1.01 5.10 -27.21
N TRP A 366 -0.96 6.43 -27.08
CA TRP A 366 0.15 7.22 -27.61
C TRP A 366 1.47 6.90 -26.91
N SER A 367 1.48 6.69 -25.59
CA SER A 367 2.71 6.39 -24.85
C SER A 367 3.14 4.95 -25.08
N ALA A 368 2.19 4.01 -25.25
CA ALA A 368 2.50 2.65 -25.67
C ALA A 368 3.19 2.63 -27.06
N ALA A 369 2.70 3.43 -28.01
CA ALA A 369 3.32 3.59 -29.32
C ALA A 369 4.73 4.18 -29.23
N VAL A 370 4.93 5.22 -28.40
CA VAL A 370 6.26 5.80 -28.15
C VAL A 370 7.20 4.75 -27.57
N CYS A 371 6.80 4.01 -26.52
CA CYS A 371 7.63 2.96 -25.94
C CYS A 371 8.00 1.87 -26.97
N ALA A 372 7.05 1.43 -27.79
CA ALA A 372 7.30 0.45 -28.85
C ALA A 372 8.31 0.96 -29.90
N LEU A 373 8.19 2.23 -30.33
CA LEU A 373 9.12 2.84 -31.27
C LEU A 373 10.54 3.00 -30.68
N LEU A 374 10.65 3.32 -29.39
CA LEU A 374 11.94 3.41 -28.70
C LEU A 374 12.66 2.06 -28.65
N LEU A 375 11.94 0.94 -28.54
CA LEU A 375 12.53 -0.41 -28.60
C LEU A 375 13.19 -0.73 -29.94
N VAL A 376 12.73 -0.10 -31.04
CA VAL A 376 13.29 -0.31 -32.39
C VAL A 376 14.73 0.22 -32.52
N GLN A 377 15.11 1.22 -31.73
CA GLN A 377 16.45 1.83 -31.72
C GLN A 377 16.94 2.28 -33.11
N ARG A 378 16.04 2.89 -33.91
CA ARG A 378 16.36 3.47 -35.21
C ARG A 378 16.01 4.96 -35.21
N ARG A 379 16.87 5.80 -35.79
CA ARG A 379 16.65 7.26 -35.93
C ARG A 379 15.25 7.62 -36.45
N PRO A 380 14.72 7.02 -37.54
CA PRO A 380 13.36 7.34 -38.00
C PRO A 380 12.28 6.98 -36.96
N ALA A 381 12.41 5.85 -36.26
CA ALA A 381 11.46 5.47 -35.21
C ALA A 381 11.49 6.45 -34.03
N THR A 382 12.67 6.91 -33.62
CA THR A 382 12.83 7.95 -32.61
C THR A 382 12.21 9.28 -33.04
N ALA A 383 12.37 9.67 -34.31
CA ALA A 383 11.74 10.87 -34.85
C ALA A 383 10.21 10.79 -34.81
N VAL A 384 9.63 9.65 -35.22
CA VAL A 384 8.18 9.41 -35.14
C VAL A 384 7.70 9.43 -33.69
N ALA A 385 8.46 8.83 -32.76
CA ALA A 385 8.14 8.87 -31.34
C ALA A 385 8.10 10.31 -30.78
N ALA A 386 9.05 11.15 -31.19
CA ALA A 386 9.07 12.57 -30.83
C ALA A 386 7.85 13.32 -31.38
N VAL A 387 7.46 13.06 -32.63
CA VAL A 387 6.26 13.65 -33.25
C VAL A 387 5.00 13.22 -32.49
N ILE A 388 4.84 11.94 -32.15
CA ILE A 388 3.70 11.45 -31.36
C ILE A 388 3.65 12.15 -30.00
N GLY A 389 4.79 12.30 -29.32
CA GLY A 389 4.89 13.03 -28.05
C GLY A 389 4.51 14.51 -28.17
N ALA A 390 4.95 15.19 -29.25
CA ALA A 390 4.59 16.58 -29.52
C ALA A 390 3.09 16.75 -29.79
N VAL A 391 2.48 15.86 -30.59
CA VAL A 391 1.03 15.85 -30.85
C VAL A 391 0.24 15.57 -29.57
N ALA A 392 0.69 14.64 -28.73
CA ALA A 392 0.06 14.37 -27.44
C ALA A 392 0.13 15.60 -26.51
N THR A 393 1.28 16.27 -26.47
CA THR A 393 1.49 17.52 -25.72
C THR A 393 0.54 18.62 -26.19
N GLU A 394 0.43 18.84 -27.50
CA GLU A 394 -0.45 19.86 -28.06
C GLU A 394 -1.93 19.54 -27.85
N ARG A 395 -2.34 18.26 -27.94
CA ARG A 395 -3.71 17.85 -27.61
C ARG A 395 -4.05 18.08 -26.14
N LEU A 396 -3.09 17.88 -25.24
CA LEU A 396 -3.26 18.15 -23.81
C LEU A 396 -3.29 19.66 -23.53
N SER A 397 -2.46 20.47 -24.21
CA SER A 397 -2.41 21.93 -24.02
C SER A 397 -3.78 22.58 -24.24
N ARG A 398 -4.50 22.14 -25.28
CA ARG A 398 -5.87 22.61 -25.59
C ARG A 398 -6.88 22.30 -24.49
N LYS A 399 -6.69 21.22 -23.74
CA LYS A 399 -7.54 20.87 -22.59
C LYS A 399 -7.20 21.65 -21.32
N LEU A 400 -6.00 22.21 -21.26
CA LEU A 400 -5.48 22.96 -20.11
C LEU A 400 -5.64 24.47 -20.26
N GLY A 401 -6.49 24.95 -21.19
CA GLY A 401 -6.66 26.38 -21.49
C GLY A 401 -7.08 27.28 -20.31
N ARG A 402 -7.47 26.70 -19.17
CA ARG A 402 -7.76 27.42 -17.92
C ARG A 402 -6.50 27.77 -17.10
N LEU A 403 -5.35 27.20 -17.44
CA LEU A 403 -4.06 27.51 -16.82
C LEU A 403 -3.42 28.73 -17.51
N ARG A 404 -2.59 29.47 -16.79
CA ARG A 404 -1.82 30.63 -17.30
C ARG A 404 -0.81 30.19 -18.35
N ARG A 405 -0.19 29.01 -18.19
CA ARG A 405 0.84 28.48 -19.13
C ARG A 405 0.48 27.09 -19.69
N PRO A 406 -0.58 26.95 -20.52
CA PRO A 406 -1.14 25.65 -20.91
C PRO A 406 -0.15 24.74 -21.66
N ARG A 407 0.67 25.30 -22.55
CA ARG A 407 1.67 24.52 -23.32
C ARG A 407 2.81 23.99 -22.45
N VAL A 408 3.35 24.82 -21.54
CA VAL A 408 4.41 24.41 -20.61
C VAL A 408 3.90 23.34 -19.65
N CYS A 409 2.72 23.56 -19.09
CA CYS A 409 2.03 22.60 -18.24
C CYS A 409 1.79 21.26 -18.95
N ALA A 410 1.31 21.30 -20.21
CA ALA A 410 1.10 20.10 -21.00
C ALA A 410 2.41 19.36 -21.31
N ALA A 411 3.50 20.07 -21.62
CA ALA A 411 4.80 19.47 -21.88
C ALA A 411 5.34 18.75 -20.64
N GLN A 412 5.25 19.38 -19.47
CA GLN A 412 5.65 18.78 -18.20
C GLN A 412 4.83 17.54 -17.86
N LEU A 413 3.51 17.60 -17.98
CA LEU A 413 2.61 16.47 -17.71
C LEU A 413 2.83 15.32 -18.71
N THR A 414 3.03 15.63 -19.99
CA THR A 414 3.32 14.63 -21.02
C THR A 414 4.67 13.96 -20.77
N GLY A 415 5.69 14.73 -20.38
CA GLY A 415 7.01 14.21 -20.01
C GLY A 415 6.95 13.29 -18.79
N LEU A 416 6.24 13.70 -17.72
CA LEU A 416 6.02 12.86 -16.54
C LEU A 416 5.25 11.57 -16.89
N GLY A 417 4.21 11.68 -17.71
CA GLY A 417 3.44 10.53 -18.18
C GLY A 417 4.28 9.57 -19.02
N LEU A 418 5.16 10.10 -19.88
CA LEU A 418 6.07 9.29 -20.70
C LEU A 418 7.15 8.61 -19.85
N ALA A 419 7.75 9.30 -18.88
CA ALA A 419 8.70 8.69 -17.95
C ALA A 419 8.06 7.53 -17.18
N GLY A 420 6.83 7.72 -16.68
CA GLY A 420 6.04 6.66 -16.05
C GLY A 420 5.71 5.50 -16.99
N ALA A 421 5.43 5.78 -18.27
CA ALA A 421 5.17 4.76 -19.28
C ALA A 421 6.42 3.92 -19.62
N ILE A 422 7.59 4.56 -19.71
CA ILE A 422 8.87 3.89 -19.93
C ILE A 422 9.20 2.99 -18.75
N GLY A 423 9.07 3.49 -17.51
CA GLY A 423 9.29 2.68 -16.29
C GLY A 423 8.37 1.48 -16.19
N GLN A 424 7.06 1.68 -16.43
CA GLN A 424 6.09 0.59 -16.49
C GLN A 424 6.43 -0.43 -17.58
N SER A 425 6.83 0.02 -18.78
CA SER A 425 7.19 -0.86 -19.88
C SER A 425 8.45 -1.67 -19.55
N ALA A 426 9.46 -1.04 -18.95
CA ALA A 426 10.69 -1.71 -18.50
C ALA A 426 10.38 -2.82 -17.48
N SER A 427 9.61 -2.50 -16.43
CA SER A 427 9.19 -3.48 -15.43
C SER A 427 8.31 -4.59 -16.03
N ALA A 428 7.39 -4.27 -16.95
CA ALA A 428 6.55 -5.27 -17.60
C ALA A 428 7.38 -6.24 -18.45
N LEU A 429 8.41 -5.77 -19.17
CA LEU A 429 9.31 -6.61 -19.95
C LEU A 429 10.10 -7.60 -19.08
N THR A 430 10.56 -7.18 -17.90
CA THR A 430 11.39 -8.02 -17.02
C THR A 430 10.59 -8.93 -16.09
N ARG A 431 9.35 -8.56 -15.77
CA ARG A 431 8.51 -9.27 -14.78
C ARG A 431 7.32 -10.00 -15.40
N HIS A 432 6.45 -9.28 -16.11
CA HIS A 432 5.17 -9.83 -16.57
C HIS A 432 5.30 -10.54 -17.92
N TYR A 433 6.15 -10.04 -18.81
CA TYR A 433 6.28 -10.49 -20.19
C TYR A 433 7.62 -11.18 -20.48
N TRP A 434 8.30 -11.67 -19.44
CA TRP A 434 9.60 -12.30 -19.61
C TRP A 434 9.60 -13.48 -20.63
N PRO A 435 8.54 -14.33 -20.76
CA PRO A 435 8.58 -15.41 -21.76
C PRO A 435 8.60 -14.93 -23.22
N PRO A 436 7.65 -14.11 -23.72
CA PRO A 436 7.75 -13.59 -25.09
C PRO A 436 8.96 -12.66 -25.29
N VAL A 437 9.42 -11.97 -24.25
CA VAL A 437 10.65 -11.17 -24.31
C VAL A 437 11.87 -12.06 -24.51
N LEU A 438 11.97 -13.20 -23.82
CA LEU A 438 13.05 -14.16 -24.00
C LEU A 438 13.09 -14.68 -25.44
N LEU A 439 11.93 -15.02 -26.01
CA LEU A 439 11.82 -15.41 -27.42
C LEU A 439 12.32 -14.30 -28.35
N GLY A 440 11.88 -13.05 -28.15
CA GLY A 440 12.34 -11.92 -28.94
C GLY A 440 13.86 -11.68 -28.87
N CYS A 441 14.48 -11.95 -27.71
CA CYS A 441 15.92 -11.81 -27.49
C CYS A 441 16.77 -12.80 -28.30
N LEU A 442 16.19 -13.94 -28.71
CA LEU A 442 16.85 -14.94 -29.55
C LEU A 442 17.02 -14.42 -30.99
N PHE A 443 16.08 -13.63 -31.50
CA PHE A 443 16.05 -13.20 -32.91
C PHE A 443 16.62 -11.80 -33.15
N SER A 444 16.87 -10.99 -32.12
CA SER A 444 17.32 -9.61 -32.29
C SER A 444 18.33 -9.16 -31.24
N ALA A 445 19.56 -8.90 -31.69
CA ALA A 445 20.62 -8.34 -30.84
C ALA A 445 20.27 -6.92 -30.33
N ARG A 446 19.56 -6.12 -31.14
CA ARG A 446 19.07 -4.80 -30.72
C ARG A 446 18.05 -4.94 -29.59
N PHE A 447 17.07 -5.81 -29.76
CA PHE A 447 16.05 -6.05 -28.74
C PHE A 447 16.67 -6.55 -27.43
N ARG A 448 17.62 -7.50 -27.52
CA ARG A 448 18.39 -7.98 -26.35
C ARG A 448 19.11 -6.86 -25.60
N ARG A 449 19.76 -5.93 -26.32
CA ARG A 449 20.38 -4.75 -25.69
C ARG A 449 19.36 -3.82 -25.02
N ALA A 450 18.19 -3.60 -25.63
CA ALA A 450 17.15 -2.78 -25.01
C ALA A 450 16.58 -3.44 -23.74
N VAL A 451 16.34 -4.74 -23.75
CA VAL A 451 15.86 -5.48 -22.58
C VAL A 451 16.90 -5.46 -21.46
N LEU A 452 18.19 -5.65 -21.78
CA LEU A 452 19.27 -5.56 -20.78
C LEU A 452 19.37 -4.14 -20.21
N ALA A 453 19.34 -3.12 -21.06
CA ALA A 453 19.36 -1.72 -20.62
C ALA A 453 18.15 -1.40 -19.73
N ALA A 454 16.95 -1.85 -20.09
CA ALA A 454 15.76 -1.71 -19.27
C ALA A 454 15.91 -2.43 -17.92
N ALA A 455 16.40 -3.67 -17.92
CA ALA A 455 16.60 -4.47 -16.73
C ALA A 455 17.59 -3.86 -15.74
N VAL A 456 18.69 -3.29 -16.25
CA VAL A 456 19.71 -2.63 -15.43
C VAL A 456 19.25 -1.25 -14.99
N ALA A 457 18.75 -0.41 -15.91
CA ALA A 457 18.34 0.96 -15.60
C ALA A 457 17.20 0.99 -14.59
N GLU A 458 16.20 0.13 -14.75
CA GLU A 458 15.08 0.02 -13.81
C GLU A 458 15.55 -0.51 -12.45
N GLY A 459 16.42 -1.53 -12.43
CA GLY A 459 16.97 -2.06 -11.19
C GLY A 459 17.85 -1.07 -10.42
N VAL A 460 18.68 -0.29 -11.12
CA VAL A 460 19.55 0.75 -10.54
C VAL A 460 18.73 1.94 -10.06
N TRP A 461 17.73 2.37 -10.86
CA TRP A 461 16.80 3.42 -10.47
C TRP A 461 16.07 3.06 -9.18
N ASP A 462 15.57 1.84 -9.11
CA ASP A 462 14.85 1.37 -7.95
C ASP A 462 15.76 1.22 -6.73
N TRP A 463 16.97 0.68 -6.90
CA TRP A 463 17.99 0.71 -5.86
C TRP A 463 18.19 2.13 -5.34
N TRP A 464 18.41 3.11 -6.23
CA TRP A 464 18.61 4.53 -5.87
C TRP A 464 17.40 5.17 -5.19
N ALA A 465 16.18 4.76 -5.54
CA ALA A 465 14.96 5.22 -4.89
C ALA A 465 14.86 4.74 -3.43
N HIS A 466 15.54 3.64 -3.08
CA HIS A 466 15.64 3.08 -1.73
C HIS A 466 16.90 3.53 -0.97
N ARG A 467 17.57 4.61 -1.41
CA ARG A 467 18.86 5.04 -0.82
C ARG A 467 18.77 5.60 0.59
N ASP A 468 17.60 6.08 0.99
CA ASP A 468 17.38 6.70 2.30
C ASP A 468 17.03 5.68 3.39
N LEU A 469 17.00 4.38 3.06
CA LEU A 469 16.83 3.28 4.01
C LEU A 469 18.17 2.90 4.64
N ASP A 470 18.13 2.28 5.83
CA ASP A 470 19.31 1.92 6.62
C ASP A 470 20.41 1.26 5.76
N PRO A 471 21.60 1.89 5.62
CA PRO A 471 22.71 1.35 4.86
C PRO A 471 23.16 -0.03 5.34
N ALA A 472 23.04 -0.34 6.62
CA ALA A 472 23.43 -1.64 7.18
C ALA A 472 22.51 -2.78 6.71
N ALA A 473 21.27 -2.46 6.35
CA ALA A 473 20.28 -3.41 5.84
C ALA A 473 20.31 -3.55 4.31
N ARG A 474 20.96 -2.64 3.57
CA ARG A 474 20.84 -2.54 2.11
C ARG A 474 21.91 -3.37 1.37
N PRO A 475 21.53 -4.23 0.40
CA PRO A 475 22.49 -4.85 -0.50
C PRO A 475 23.21 -3.80 -1.37
N GLY A 476 24.47 -4.08 -1.73
CA GLY A 476 25.17 -3.30 -2.77
C GLY A 476 24.40 -3.33 -4.10
N PRO A 477 24.64 -2.36 -5.01
CA PRO A 477 23.82 -2.17 -6.21
C PRO A 477 23.74 -3.41 -7.09
N ALA A 478 24.86 -4.12 -7.31
CA ALA A 478 24.87 -5.34 -8.11
C ALA A 478 24.03 -6.48 -7.49
N GLY A 479 24.21 -6.72 -6.18
CA GLY A 479 23.43 -7.73 -5.45
C GLY A 479 21.94 -7.40 -5.39
N TYR A 480 21.60 -6.11 -5.28
CA TYR A 480 20.23 -5.63 -5.33
C TYR A 480 19.58 -5.89 -6.69
N VAL A 481 20.24 -5.49 -7.78
CA VAL A 481 19.71 -5.67 -9.14
C VAL A 481 19.53 -7.15 -9.44
N LEU A 482 20.48 -8.01 -9.05
CA LEU A 482 20.34 -9.46 -9.21
C LEU A 482 19.13 -10.00 -8.44
N ALA A 483 19.02 -9.67 -7.16
CA ALA A 483 17.88 -10.08 -6.32
C ALA A 483 16.54 -9.62 -6.92
N HIS A 484 16.51 -8.39 -7.43
CA HIS A 484 15.34 -7.82 -8.06
C HIS A 484 14.93 -8.56 -9.34
N ARG A 485 15.88 -8.97 -10.19
CA ARG A 485 15.57 -9.80 -11.35
C ARG A 485 15.11 -11.20 -10.97
N LEU A 486 15.66 -11.78 -9.90
CA LEU A 486 15.21 -13.07 -9.40
C LEU A 486 13.78 -13.00 -8.82
N ASP A 487 13.44 -11.94 -8.09
CA ASP A 487 12.06 -11.70 -7.61
C ASP A 487 11.08 -11.57 -8.79
N ASP A 488 11.42 -10.73 -9.77
CA ASP A 488 10.61 -10.54 -10.97
C ASP A 488 10.36 -11.84 -11.73
N LEU A 489 11.41 -12.66 -11.91
CA LEU A 489 11.29 -13.96 -12.58
C LEU A 489 10.46 -14.94 -11.77
N ALA A 490 10.64 -14.98 -10.44
CA ALA A 490 9.85 -15.85 -9.57
C ALA A 490 8.37 -15.48 -9.64
N TYR A 491 8.03 -14.21 -9.41
CA TYR A 491 6.66 -13.71 -9.52
C TYR A 491 6.10 -13.94 -10.93
N GLY A 492 6.86 -13.61 -11.97
CA GLY A 492 6.49 -13.79 -13.37
C GLY A 492 6.20 -15.25 -13.73
N ALA A 493 7.02 -16.19 -13.26
CA ALA A 493 6.78 -17.62 -13.45
C ALA A 493 5.44 -18.06 -12.82
N GLY A 494 5.18 -17.59 -11.59
CA GLY A 494 3.90 -17.78 -10.91
C GLY A 494 2.70 -17.23 -11.67
N LEU A 495 2.84 -16.01 -12.20
CA LEU A 495 1.83 -15.32 -13.01
C LEU A 495 1.46 -16.15 -14.25
N TRP A 496 2.46 -16.58 -15.02
CA TRP A 496 2.24 -17.39 -16.22
C TRP A 496 1.66 -18.76 -15.89
N TRP A 497 2.15 -19.42 -14.84
CA TRP A 497 1.58 -20.68 -14.36
C TRP A 497 0.10 -20.52 -13.96
N GLY A 498 -0.24 -19.48 -13.20
CA GLY A 498 -1.62 -19.17 -12.83
C GLY A 498 -2.53 -18.90 -14.03
N ALA A 499 -2.02 -18.15 -15.02
CA ALA A 499 -2.73 -17.85 -16.27
C ALA A 499 -3.02 -19.13 -17.08
N VAL A 500 -2.03 -20.00 -17.26
CA VAL A 500 -2.18 -21.28 -17.98
C VAL A 500 -3.13 -22.21 -17.24
N ARG A 501 -2.94 -22.41 -15.94
CA ARG A 501 -3.77 -23.28 -15.10
C ARG A 501 -5.24 -22.83 -15.10
N SER A 502 -5.48 -21.52 -15.08
CA SER A 502 -6.83 -20.94 -15.08
C SER A 502 -7.37 -20.67 -16.48
N ARG A 503 -6.63 -21.07 -17.53
CA ARG A 503 -6.97 -20.90 -18.96
C ARG A 503 -7.40 -19.47 -19.31
N THR A 504 -6.67 -18.48 -18.82
CA THR A 504 -7.00 -17.06 -19.00
C THR A 504 -5.79 -16.22 -19.36
N THR A 505 -6.00 -15.21 -20.20
CA THR A 505 -4.99 -14.17 -20.50
C THR A 505 -5.28 -12.86 -19.77
N ALA A 506 -6.37 -12.79 -18.99
CA ALA A 506 -6.77 -11.58 -18.28
C ALA A 506 -5.65 -10.90 -17.45
N PRO A 507 -4.82 -11.62 -16.66
CA PRO A 507 -3.76 -10.97 -15.89
C PRO A 507 -2.56 -10.52 -16.73
N LEU A 508 -2.52 -10.84 -18.02
CA LEU A 508 -1.46 -10.46 -18.97
C LEU A 508 -1.88 -9.31 -19.88
N ARG A 509 -3.15 -8.89 -19.86
CA ARG A 509 -3.68 -7.87 -20.79
C ARG A 509 -3.45 -6.46 -20.23
N PRO A 510 -2.69 -5.59 -20.94
CA PRO A 510 -2.56 -4.20 -20.55
C PRO A 510 -3.90 -3.47 -20.69
N THR A 511 -4.06 -2.33 -20.01
CA THR A 511 -5.25 -1.49 -20.14
C THR A 511 -4.91 -0.01 -20.33
N ARG A 512 -5.93 0.80 -20.63
CA ARG A 512 -5.83 2.26 -20.79
C ARG A 512 -6.37 3.00 -19.56
N PRO A 513 -5.85 4.19 -19.23
CA PRO A 513 -6.43 5.05 -18.20
C PRO A 513 -7.91 5.32 -18.46
N GLY A 514 -8.71 5.38 -17.39
CA GLY A 514 -10.15 5.67 -17.47
C GLY A 514 -11.05 4.52 -17.92
N SER A 515 -10.50 3.36 -18.28
CA SER A 515 -11.31 2.15 -18.50
C SER A 515 -11.91 1.67 -17.17
N SER A 516 -13.22 1.75 -16.98
CA SER A 516 -13.83 1.14 -15.78
C SER A 516 -13.72 -0.38 -15.89
N PRO A 517 -13.58 -1.13 -14.77
CA PRO A 517 -13.85 -2.58 -14.74
C PRO A 517 -15.14 -2.97 -15.50
N ARG A 518 -16.13 -2.06 -15.50
CA ARG A 518 -17.40 -2.20 -16.21
C ARG A 518 -17.27 -2.16 -17.75
N ASP A 519 -16.30 -1.42 -18.31
CA ASP A 519 -16.13 -1.30 -19.76
C ASP A 519 -15.51 -2.56 -20.38
N THR A 520 -14.63 -3.24 -19.63
CA THR A 520 -13.94 -4.46 -20.07
C THR A 520 -14.84 -5.70 -20.10
N GLY A 521 -15.93 -5.73 -19.32
CA GLY A 521 -16.89 -6.85 -19.33
C GLY A 521 -17.77 -6.94 -20.58
N ARG A 522 -17.97 -5.82 -21.31
CA ARG A 522 -18.74 -5.80 -22.57
C ARG A 522 -17.97 -6.39 -23.74
N ALA A 523 -16.65 -6.18 -23.78
CA ALA A 523 -15.79 -6.68 -24.87
C ALA A 523 -15.56 -8.19 -24.81
N VAL A 524 -15.66 -8.83 -23.63
CA VAL A 524 -15.48 -10.29 -23.46
C VAL A 524 -16.72 -11.09 -23.87
N ARG A 525 -17.90 -10.46 -23.96
CA ARG A 525 -19.13 -11.13 -24.44
C ARG A 525 -19.37 -11.00 -25.95
N GLN A 526 -18.45 -10.37 -26.68
CA GLN A 526 -18.56 -10.15 -28.13
C GLN A 526 -17.35 -10.66 -28.91
N GLY A 527 -16.52 -11.52 -28.32
CA GLY A 527 -15.33 -12.09 -28.96
C GLY A 527 -15.29 -13.60 -28.85
#